data_AF-H0I089-F1
#
_entry.id   AF-H0I089-F1
#
_cell.length_a   1.000
_cell.length_b   1.000
_cell.length_c   1.000
_cell.angle_alpha   90.00
_cell.angle_beta   90.00
_cell.angle_gamma   90.00
#
_symmetry.space_group_name_H-M   'P 1'
#
loop_
_entity.id
_entity.type
_entity.pdbx_description
1 polymer ?
#
loop_
_entity_poly.entity_id
_entity_poly.type
_entity_poly.pdbx_seq_one_letter_code
_entity_poly.pdbx_strand_id
1 'polypeptide(L)'
;MPKPQKRDRAYFERRLRNEFPAIYADFLAGKFGTINAAAKAAGLIKSPSGLEALQRAWKRASPTERKQFIAGLRSAAGKPSPVAARPRPAVTPDRYVLDWAKKRILEIMAKQGLSETDVMRELGPEPSNTSLWRAIGSKRGPTRIAPELARALEKWLDKNRNV
;
A
#
# COMPACT_ATOMS: atom_id res chain seq x y z
N MET A 1 -41.07 22.06 8.06
CA MET A 1 -39.66 21.86 8.49
C MET A 1 -39.13 23.17 9.07
N PRO A 2 -38.47 23.16 10.25
CA PRO A 2 -37.89 24.37 10.82
C PRO A 2 -36.81 24.94 9.89
N LYS A 3 -36.80 26.26 9.70
CA LYS A 3 -35.78 26.93 8.88
C LYS A 3 -34.40 26.71 9.51
N PRO A 4 -33.37 26.36 8.72
CA PRO A 4 -32.03 26.19 9.24
C PRO A 4 -31.54 27.50 9.88
N GLN A 5 -30.97 27.41 11.08
CA GLN A 5 -30.47 28.57 11.81
C GLN A 5 -29.37 29.26 11.01
N LYS A 6 -29.54 30.56 10.77
CA LYS A 6 -28.54 31.39 10.11
C LYS A 6 -27.34 31.60 11.04
N ARG A 7 -26.18 31.05 10.67
CA ARG A 7 -24.90 31.18 11.39
C ARG A 7 -24.02 32.22 10.69
N ASP A 8 -24.47 33.46 10.67
CA ASP A 8 -23.74 34.58 10.07
C ASP A 8 -22.76 35.25 11.05
N ARG A 9 -22.03 36.26 10.57
CA ARG A 9 -21.04 37.01 11.36
C ARG A 9 -21.64 37.55 12.67
N ALA A 10 -22.83 38.15 12.59
CA ALA A 10 -23.53 38.72 13.74
C ALA A 10 -23.92 37.65 14.78
N TYR A 11 -24.31 36.45 14.32
CA TYR A 11 -24.55 35.31 15.20
C TYR A 11 -23.31 34.93 16.01
N PHE A 12 -22.15 34.78 15.37
CA PHE A 12 -20.91 34.43 16.07
C PHE A 12 -20.38 35.57 16.94
N GLU A 13 -20.54 36.82 16.52
CA GLU A 13 -20.15 37.98 17.31
C GLU A 13 -20.92 38.06 18.63
N ARG A 14 -22.25 37.89 18.57
CA ARG A 14 -23.09 37.87 19.77
C ARG A 14 -22.71 36.74 20.71
N ARG A 15 -22.45 35.54 20.18
CA ARG A 15 -22.02 34.40 21.01
C ARG A 15 -20.64 34.60 21.61
N LEU A 16 -19.68 35.14 20.87
CA LEU A 16 -18.35 35.46 21.41
C LEU A 16 -18.45 36.50 22.52
N ARG A 17 -19.23 37.56 22.33
CA ARG A 17 -19.44 38.59 23.35
C ARG A 17 -20.07 38.04 24.63
N ASN A 18 -21.07 37.16 24.51
CA ASN A 18 -21.86 36.69 25.64
C ASN A 18 -21.25 35.46 26.34
N GLU A 19 -20.69 34.51 25.58
CA GLU A 19 -20.23 33.21 26.10
C GLU A 19 -18.71 33.13 26.23
N PHE A 20 -17.95 33.95 25.48
CA PHE A 20 -16.47 33.92 25.46
C PHE A 20 -15.85 35.32 25.52
N PRO A 21 -16.15 36.12 26.56
CA PRO A 21 -15.78 37.54 26.62
C PRO A 21 -14.27 37.78 26.52
N ALA A 22 -13.43 36.89 27.05
CA ALA A 22 -11.97 36.98 26.93
C ALA A 22 -11.50 36.86 25.46
N ILE A 23 -12.05 35.92 24.71
CA ILE A 23 -11.73 35.73 23.28
C ILE A 23 -12.29 36.88 22.44
N TYR A 24 -13.43 37.45 22.84
CA TYR A 24 -13.98 38.65 22.21
C TYR A 24 -13.11 39.89 22.44
N ALA A 25 -12.55 40.06 23.65
CA ALA A 25 -11.59 41.13 23.94
C ALA A 25 -10.30 40.96 23.11
N ASP A 26 -9.79 39.73 22.99
CA ASP A 26 -8.63 39.41 22.13
C ASP A 26 -8.91 39.69 20.63
N PHE A 27 -10.14 39.46 20.19
CA PHE A 27 -10.58 39.84 18.84
C PHE A 27 -10.60 41.36 18.66
N LEU A 28 -11.15 42.13 19.61
CA LEU A 28 -11.15 43.59 19.57
C LEU A 28 -9.73 44.18 19.63
N ALA A 29 -8.83 43.52 20.35
CA ALA A 29 -7.40 43.85 20.40
C ALA A 29 -6.64 43.46 19.11
N GLY A 30 -7.30 42.88 18.11
CA GLY A 30 -6.72 42.55 16.81
C GLY A 30 -5.91 41.24 16.78
N LYS A 31 -5.86 40.46 17.87
CA LYS A 31 -5.17 39.15 17.89
C LYS A 31 -5.79 38.13 16.93
N PHE A 32 -7.08 38.25 16.66
CA PHE A 32 -7.78 37.48 15.64
C PHE A 32 -8.17 38.38 14.47
N GLY A 33 -7.62 38.13 13.28
CA GLY A 33 -7.92 38.93 12.08
C GLY A 33 -9.36 38.86 11.59
N THR A 34 -10.17 37.90 12.06
CA THR A 34 -11.61 37.79 11.75
C THR A 34 -12.41 37.19 12.91
N ILE A 35 -13.72 37.48 12.96
CA ILE A 35 -14.66 36.86 13.90
C ILE A 35 -14.69 35.33 13.76
N ASN A 36 -14.53 34.79 12.55
CA ASN A 36 -14.47 33.35 12.35
C ASN A 36 -13.20 32.73 12.93
N ALA A 37 -12.07 33.44 12.94
CA ALA A 37 -10.85 32.98 13.59
C ALA A 37 -11.03 32.95 15.12
N ALA A 38 -11.62 34.01 15.69
CA ALA A 38 -11.97 34.05 17.11
C ALA A 38 -13.00 32.96 17.48
N ALA A 39 -14.03 32.74 16.65
CA ALA A 39 -15.02 31.70 16.86
C ALA A 39 -14.46 30.28 16.72
N LYS A 40 -13.43 30.07 15.88
CA LYS A 40 -12.67 28.81 15.84
C LYS A 40 -11.87 28.61 17.13
N ALA A 41 -11.18 29.66 17.61
CA ALA A 41 -10.45 29.61 18.87
C ALA A 41 -11.36 29.34 20.07
N ALA A 42 -12.58 29.88 20.05
CA ALA A 42 -13.63 29.61 21.04
C ALA A 42 -14.32 28.24 20.88
N GLY A 43 -13.94 27.42 19.89
CA GLY A 43 -14.57 26.12 19.64
C GLY A 43 -16.00 26.19 19.06
N LEU A 44 -16.51 27.38 18.75
CA LEU A 44 -17.84 27.58 18.14
C LEU A 44 -17.90 27.10 16.69
N ILE A 45 -16.76 27.09 16.00
CA ILE A 45 -16.61 26.59 14.62
C ILE A 45 -15.67 25.40 14.62
N LYS A 46 -16.20 24.22 14.27
CA LYS A 46 -15.38 23.04 13.99
C LYS A 46 -14.68 23.22 12.65
N SER A 47 -13.35 23.32 12.68
CA SER A 47 -12.54 23.24 11.46
C SER A 47 -12.47 21.77 11.02
N PRO A 48 -12.64 21.47 9.72
CA PRO A 48 -12.49 20.10 9.25
C PRO A 48 -11.05 19.64 9.50
N SER A 49 -10.88 18.36 9.82
CA SER A 49 -9.54 17.77 9.87
C SER A 49 -8.88 17.84 8.48
N GLY A 50 -7.55 17.73 8.41
CA GLY A 50 -6.84 17.72 7.13
C GLY A 50 -7.35 16.64 6.18
N LEU A 51 -7.69 15.47 6.72
CA LEU A 51 -8.29 14.36 5.95
C LEU A 51 -9.69 14.73 5.43
N GLU A 52 -10.55 15.30 6.27
CA GLU A 52 -11.89 15.73 5.85
C GLU A 52 -11.83 16.83 4.79
N ALA A 53 -10.88 17.76 4.90
CA ALA A 53 -10.64 18.79 3.91
C ALA A 53 -10.22 18.17 2.56
N LEU A 54 -9.29 17.21 2.59
CA LEU A 54 -8.84 16.50 1.40
C LEU A 54 -9.99 15.70 0.76
N GLN A 55 -10.80 14.99 1.55
CA GLN A 55 -11.96 14.24 1.04
C GLN A 55 -13.00 15.17 0.40
N ARG A 56 -13.26 16.34 1.00
CA ARG A 56 -14.17 17.34 0.43
C ARG A 56 -13.62 17.92 -0.87
N ALA A 57 -12.33 18.26 -0.91
CA ALA A 57 -11.66 18.73 -2.11
C ALA A 57 -11.70 17.66 -3.21
N TRP A 58 -11.44 16.40 -2.88
CA TRP A 58 -11.50 15.27 -3.81
C TRP A 58 -12.88 15.08 -4.43
N LYS A 59 -13.94 15.16 -3.61
CA LYS A 59 -15.32 15.08 -4.10
C LYS A 59 -15.67 16.20 -5.08
N ARG A 60 -15.12 17.40 -4.87
CA ARG A 60 -15.34 18.58 -5.73
C ARG A 60 -14.45 18.62 -6.97
N ALA A 61 -13.29 17.96 -6.93
CA ALA A 61 -12.35 17.94 -8.03
C ALA A 61 -12.93 17.28 -9.28
N SER A 62 -12.68 17.89 -10.43
CA SER A 62 -12.97 17.36 -11.75
C SER A 62 -12.16 16.09 -12.05
N PRO A 63 -12.57 15.28 -13.06
CA PRO A 63 -11.79 14.13 -13.49
C PRO A 63 -10.34 14.47 -13.86
N THR A 64 -10.10 15.66 -14.43
CA THR A 64 -8.77 16.14 -14.83
C THR A 64 -7.91 16.45 -13.61
N GLU A 65 -8.43 17.20 -12.64
CA GLU A 65 -7.72 17.53 -11.40
C GLU A 65 -7.38 16.27 -10.59
N ARG A 66 -8.29 15.30 -10.55
CA ARG A 66 -8.04 14.00 -9.89
C ARG A 66 -6.88 13.24 -10.56
N LYS A 67 -6.82 13.22 -11.90
CA LYS A 67 -5.73 12.59 -12.65
C LYS A 67 -4.39 13.29 -12.37
N GLN A 68 -4.37 14.62 -12.40
CA GLN A 68 -3.16 15.40 -12.10
C GLN A 68 -2.67 15.16 -10.68
N PHE A 69 -3.58 15.14 -9.69
CA PHE A 69 -3.24 14.86 -8.30
C PHE A 69 -2.62 13.45 -8.13
N ILE A 70 -3.22 12.42 -8.75
CA ILE A 70 -2.66 11.05 -8.71
C ILE A 70 -1.28 10.98 -9.40
N ALA A 71 -1.11 11.67 -10.54
CA ALA A 71 0.18 11.73 -11.23
C ALA A 71 1.26 12.40 -10.37
N GLY A 72 0.90 13.48 -9.65
CA GLY A 72 1.76 14.13 -8.67
C GLY A 72 2.14 13.18 -7.52
N LEU A 73 1.18 12.45 -6.96
CA LEU A 73 1.46 11.44 -5.91
C LEU A 73 2.43 10.36 -6.38
N ARG A 74 2.30 9.89 -7.62
CA ARG A 74 3.23 8.90 -8.21
C ARG A 74 4.63 9.45 -8.44
N SER A 75 4.75 10.75 -8.66
CA SER A 75 6.04 11.41 -8.86
C SER A 75 6.71 11.74 -7.53
N ALA A 76 5.92 12.07 -6.51
CA ALA A 76 6.37 12.37 -5.15
C ALA A 76 6.67 11.10 -4.33
N ALA A 77 5.94 10.02 -4.58
CA ALA A 77 6.35 8.67 -4.20
C ALA A 77 7.53 8.33 -5.12
N GLY A 78 8.72 8.80 -4.76
CA GLY A 78 9.95 8.48 -5.48
C GLY A 78 9.99 7.00 -5.86
N LYS A 79 10.60 6.68 -7.02
CA LYS A 79 10.66 5.31 -7.59
C LYS A 79 10.62 4.30 -6.47
N PRO A 80 9.66 3.36 -6.44
CA PRO A 80 9.60 2.39 -5.37
C PRO A 80 11.01 1.79 -5.29
N SER A 81 11.72 2.14 -4.22
CA SER A 81 12.92 1.41 -3.85
C SER A 81 12.44 -0.04 -3.87
N PRO A 82 13.13 -0.97 -4.56
CA PRO A 82 12.68 -2.34 -4.62
C PRO A 82 12.66 -2.82 -3.17
N VAL A 83 11.50 -2.70 -2.54
CA VAL A 83 11.21 -3.35 -1.27
C VAL A 83 11.53 -4.78 -1.63
N ALA A 84 12.58 -5.31 -1.01
CA ALA A 84 12.94 -6.70 -1.14
C ALA A 84 11.68 -7.46 -0.74
N ALA A 85 10.83 -7.77 -1.73
CA ALA A 85 9.62 -8.53 -1.53
C ALA A 85 10.09 -9.73 -0.75
N ARG A 86 9.52 -9.91 0.44
CA ARG A 86 9.82 -11.06 1.27
C ARG A 86 9.74 -12.28 0.34
N PRO A 87 10.77 -13.15 0.35
CA PRO A 87 10.75 -14.31 -0.51
C PRO A 87 9.43 -15.04 -0.25
N ARG A 88 8.59 -15.12 -1.29
CA ARG A 88 7.42 -15.98 -1.20
C ARG A 88 7.98 -17.38 -1.01
N PRO A 89 7.56 -18.13 0.02
CA PRO A 89 8.05 -19.49 0.20
C PRO A 89 7.68 -20.28 -1.05
N ALA A 90 8.64 -20.99 -1.64
CA ALA A 90 8.43 -21.77 -2.86
C ALA A 90 7.80 -23.13 -2.55
N VAL A 91 7.88 -23.52 -1.28
CA VAL A 91 7.51 -24.83 -0.78
C VAL A 91 6.64 -24.65 0.47
N THR A 92 5.63 -25.50 0.64
CA THR A 92 4.85 -25.56 1.89
C THR A 92 5.70 -26.11 3.05
N PRO A 93 5.29 -25.88 4.32
CA PRO A 93 5.91 -26.57 5.46
C PRO A 93 5.97 -28.09 5.31
N ASP A 94 4.98 -28.67 4.63
CA ASP A 94 4.90 -30.11 4.31
C ASP A 94 5.78 -30.57 3.13
N ARG A 95 6.63 -29.68 2.60
CA ARG A 95 7.57 -29.91 1.49
C ARG A 95 6.93 -30.16 0.13
N TYR A 96 5.80 -29.51 -0.15
CA TYR A 96 5.19 -29.49 -1.47
C TYR A 96 5.52 -28.21 -2.22
N VAL A 97 5.94 -28.33 -3.49
CA VAL A 97 6.20 -27.17 -4.35
C VAL A 97 4.88 -26.46 -4.66
N LEU A 98 4.83 -25.16 -4.39
CA LEU A 98 3.65 -24.33 -4.64
C LEU A 98 3.50 -24.02 -6.14
N ASP A 99 2.26 -23.83 -6.59
CA ASP A 99 1.97 -23.68 -8.03
C ASP A 99 2.60 -22.41 -8.65
N TRP A 100 2.76 -21.34 -7.86
CA TRP A 100 3.48 -20.16 -8.31
C TRP A 100 4.96 -20.46 -8.59
N ALA A 101 5.59 -21.30 -7.75
CA ALA A 101 6.98 -21.69 -7.91
C ALA A 101 7.15 -22.61 -9.13
N LYS A 102 6.21 -23.56 -9.34
CA LYS A 102 6.21 -24.40 -10.56
C LYS A 102 6.17 -23.56 -11.83
N LYS A 103 5.24 -22.61 -11.92
CA LYS A 103 5.13 -21.69 -13.08
C LYS A 103 6.42 -20.88 -13.26
N ARG A 104 6.97 -20.37 -12.17
CA ARG A 104 8.18 -19.55 -12.20
C ARG A 104 9.42 -20.32 -12.68
N ILE A 105 9.58 -21.57 -12.25
CA ILE A 105 10.66 -22.46 -12.73
C ILE A 105 10.55 -22.62 -14.25
N LEU A 106 9.35 -22.94 -14.76
CA LEU A 106 9.11 -23.11 -16.20
C LEU A 106 9.35 -21.82 -17.00
N GLU A 107 8.98 -20.66 -16.46
CA GLU A 107 9.27 -19.36 -17.08
C GLU A 107 10.78 -19.08 -17.18
N ILE A 108 11.52 -19.31 -16.09
CA ILE A 108 12.98 -19.11 -16.08
C ILE A 108 13.65 -20.06 -17.08
N MET A 109 13.22 -21.33 -17.12
CA MET A 109 13.70 -22.31 -18.10
C MET A 109 13.44 -21.84 -19.53
N ALA A 110 12.23 -21.39 -19.84
CA ALA A 110 11.89 -20.91 -21.18
C ALA A 110 12.68 -19.65 -21.58
N LYS A 111 12.92 -18.72 -20.65
CA LYS A 111 13.66 -17.49 -20.90
C LYS A 111 15.17 -17.71 -21.08
N GLN A 112 15.75 -18.64 -20.33
CA GLN A 112 17.19 -18.91 -20.35
C GLN A 112 17.58 -20.11 -21.22
N GLY A 113 16.60 -20.83 -21.78
CA GLY A 113 16.86 -22.05 -22.55
C GLY A 113 17.41 -23.20 -21.70
N LEU A 114 17.12 -23.20 -20.39
CA LEU A 114 17.61 -24.24 -19.47
C LEU A 114 16.80 -25.52 -19.62
N SER A 115 17.51 -26.65 -19.74
CA SER A 115 16.92 -27.97 -19.63
C SER A 115 16.66 -28.37 -18.18
N GLU A 116 15.85 -29.41 -17.98
CA GLU A 116 15.62 -30.00 -16.66
C GLU A 116 16.93 -30.42 -15.96
N THR A 117 17.89 -30.92 -16.74
CA THR A 117 19.21 -31.31 -16.25
C THR A 117 20.06 -30.11 -15.84
N ASP A 118 19.93 -28.97 -16.55
CA ASP A 118 20.63 -27.74 -16.20
C ASP A 118 20.15 -27.17 -14.88
N VAL A 119 18.82 -27.10 -14.69
CA VAL A 119 18.21 -26.65 -13.44
C VAL A 119 18.63 -27.54 -12.28
N MET A 120 18.63 -28.87 -12.45
CA MET A 120 19.07 -29.80 -11.41
C MET A 120 20.56 -29.61 -11.05
N ARG A 121 21.42 -29.38 -12.04
CA ARG A 121 22.84 -29.08 -11.82
C ARG A 121 23.05 -27.77 -11.07
N GLU A 122 22.21 -26.76 -11.31
CA GLU A 122 22.26 -25.50 -10.57
C GLU A 122 21.71 -25.60 -9.15
N LEU A 123 20.77 -26.52 -8.91
CA LEU A 123 20.19 -26.76 -7.59
C LEU A 123 21.11 -27.58 -6.67
N GLY A 124 22.00 -28.44 -7.19
CA GLY A 124 23.02 -29.09 -6.38
C GLY A 124 23.45 -30.49 -6.82
N PRO A 125 24.32 -31.16 -6.03
CA PRO A 125 25.11 -32.31 -6.45
C PRO A 125 24.40 -33.68 -6.46
N GLU A 126 23.07 -33.75 -6.27
CA GLU A 126 22.32 -34.99 -6.56
C GLU A 126 21.43 -34.85 -7.82
N PRO A 127 22.04 -34.98 -9.03
CA PRO A 127 21.32 -34.97 -10.31
C PRO A 127 20.26 -36.08 -10.46
N SER A 128 20.25 -37.09 -9.59
CA SER A 128 19.37 -38.26 -9.67
C SER A 128 18.00 -38.05 -9.03
N ASN A 129 17.79 -36.95 -8.29
CA ASN A 129 16.54 -36.75 -7.57
C ASN A 129 15.41 -36.19 -8.47
N THR A 130 14.72 -37.09 -9.15
CA THR A 130 13.55 -36.78 -10.02
C THR A 130 12.31 -36.27 -9.27
N SER A 131 12.38 -36.07 -7.95
CA SER A 131 11.23 -35.63 -7.13
C SER A 131 10.73 -34.22 -7.49
N LEU A 132 11.59 -33.31 -7.94
CA LEU A 132 11.18 -31.97 -8.39
C LEU A 132 10.34 -32.05 -9.66
N TRP A 133 10.80 -32.79 -10.67
CA TRP A 133 10.07 -32.96 -11.94
C TRP A 133 8.80 -33.78 -11.75
N ARG A 134 8.78 -34.75 -10.83
CA ARG A 134 7.53 -35.38 -10.38
C ARG A 134 6.60 -34.38 -9.69
N ALA A 135 7.10 -33.48 -8.85
CA ALA A 135 6.27 -32.46 -8.22
C ALA A 135 5.68 -31.45 -9.20
N ILE A 136 6.40 -31.15 -10.29
CA ILE A 136 5.96 -30.25 -11.37
C ILE A 136 4.98 -30.95 -12.32
N GLY A 137 5.28 -32.18 -12.73
CA GLY A 137 4.55 -32.93 -13.77
C GLY A 137 3.50 -33.94 -13.28
N SER A 138 3.41 -34.22 -11.97
CA SER A 138 2.47 -35.23 -11.46
C SER A 138 1.01 -34.79 -11.63
N LYS A 139 0.29 -35.54 -12.47
CA LYS A 139 -1.19 -35.56 -12.50
C LYS A 139 -1.80 -36.39 -11.36
N ARG A 140 -0.98 -37.11 -10.58
CA ARG A 140 -1.40 -38.12 -9.58
C ARG A 140 -1.37 -37.61 -8.13
N GLY A 141 -1.07 -36.33 -7.90
CA GLY A 141 -1.08 -35.71 -6.57
C GLY A 141 0.25 -35.05 -6.18
N PRO A 142 0.27 -34.32 -5.05
CA PRO A 142 1.41 -33.51 -4.63
C PRO A 142 2.57 -34.39 -4.19
N THR A 143 3.75 -34.19 -4.79
CA THR A 143 4.98 -34.94 -4.46
C THR A 143 5.81 -34.15 -3.44
N ARG A 144 6.26 -34.83 -2.37
CA ARG A 144 7.15 -34.24 -1.37
C ARG A 144 8.59 -34.21 -1.90
N ILE A 145 9.25 -33.08 -1.78
CA ILE A 145 10.67 -32.94 -2.13
C ILE A 145 11.57 -33.06 -0.90
N ALA A 146 12.83 -33.44 -1.11
CA ALA A 146 13.84 -33.50 -0.05
C ALA A 146 14.04 -32.09 0.58
N PRO A 147 14.36 -32.01 1.89
CA PRO A 147 14.51 -30.73 2.57
C PRO A 147 15.68 -29.90 2.03
N GLU A 148 16.78 -30.55 1.64
CA GLU A 148 17.91 -29.89 0.99
C GLU A 148 17.53 -29.31 -0.37
N LEU A 149 16.72 -30.04 -1.15
CA LEU A 149 16.22 -29.59 -2.44
C LEU A 149 15.27 -28.40 -2.32
N ALA A 150 14.44 -28.37 -1.26
CA ALA A 150 13.58 -27.22 -0.98
C ALA A 150 14.40 -25.95 -0.69
N ARG A 151 15.46 -26.08 0.13
CA ARG A 151 16.37 -24.96 0.43
C ARG A 151 17.14 -24.49 -0.80
N ALA A 152 17.62 -25.43 -1.62
CA ALA A 152 18.29 -25.12 -2.87
C ALA A 152 17.35 -24.40 -3.85
N LEU A 153 16.10 -24.87 -3.95
CA LEU A 153 15.10 -24.28 -4.83
C LEU A 153 14.76 -22.84 -4.44
N GLU A 154 14.61 -22.54 -3.16
CA GLU A 154 14.36 -21.17 -2.70
C GLU A 154 15.54 -20.25 -3.01
N LYS A 155 16.78 -20.71 -2.78
CA LYS A 155 17.98 -19.94 -3.14
C LYS A 155 18.09 -19.70 -4.65
N TRP A 156 17.77 -20.70 -5.45
CA TRP A 156 17.81 -20.60 -6.91
C TRP A 156 16.74 -19.65 -7.47
N LEU A 157 15.53 -19.68 -6.91
CA LEU A 157 14.46 -18.75 -7.28
C LEU A 157 14.78 -17.31 -6.89
N ASP A 158 15.44 -17.10 -5.75
CA ASP A 158 15.89 -15.77 -5.34
C ASP A 158 17.02 -15.23 -6.25
N LYS A 159 17.98 -16.09 -6.61
CA LYS A 159 19.03 -15.77 -7.60
C LYS A 159 18.44 -15.37 -8.96
N ASN A 160 17.38 -16.04 -9.40
CA ASN A 160 16.71 -15.80 -10.68
C ASN A 160 15.49 -14.88 -10.59
N ARG A 161 15.42 -14.05 -9.54
CA ARG A 161 14.26 -13.18 -9.28
C ARG A 161 14.03 -12.11 -10.36
N ASN A 162 15.09 -11.69 -11.06
CA ASN A 162 15.05 -10.60 -12.05
C ASN A 162 14.98 -11.08 -13.51
N VAL A 163 14.83 -12.39 -13.74
CA VAL A 163 14.79 -13.01 -15.08
C VAL A 163 13.39 -12.96 -15.68
#